data_AF-A0A8H8C220-F1
#
_entry.id   AF-A0A8H8C220-F1
#
_cell.length_a   1.000
_cell.length_b   1.000
_cell.length_c   1.000
_cell.angle_alpha   90.00
_cell.angle_beta   90.00
_cell.angle_gamma   90.00
#
_symmetry.space_group_name_H-M   'P 1'
#
loop_
_entity.id
_entity.type
_entity.pdbx_description
1 polymer ?
#
loop_
_entity_poly.entity_id
_entity_poly.type
_entity_poly.pdbx_seq_one_letter_code
_entity_poly.pdbx_strand_id
1 'polypeptide(L)'
;MSNDQFTAHRSHFEGLITSFPFQAKEIIDNPFVNQILIWTTASPVWVPEVTVAVNKGTGWSYTGEYIFLLTFEEGESGEHGGRSFKRIERIVEFLDIKGTTRLQELMKAASKNLQVNKVGKQDTTK
;
A
#
# COMPACT_ATOMS: atom_id res chain seq x y z
N MET A 1 5.65 2.01 14.41
CA MET A 1 4.28 2.45 14.06
C MET A 1 3.32 1.58 14.86
N SER A 2 2.34 2.13 15.56
CA SER A 2 1.26 1.36 16.22
C SER A 2 0.16 0.98 15.21
N ASN A 3 -0.76 0.08 15.60
CA ASN A 3 -1.89 -0.32 14.75
C ASN A 3 -2.80 0.85 14.36
N ASP A 4 -3.01 1.81 15.27
CA ASP A 4 -3.78 3.02 14.99
C ASP A 4 -3.07 3.93 13.99
N GLN A 5 -1.74 4.09 14.14
CA GLN A 5 -0.93 4.84 13.18
C GLN A 5 -0.93 4.17 11.80
N PHE A 6 -0.92 2.85 11.74
CA PHE A 6 -1.03 2.10 10.48
C PHE A 6 -2.41 2.27 9.84
N THR A 7 -3.48 2.18 10.62
CA THR A 7 -4.85 2.43 10.14
C THR A 7 -5.01 3.85 9.60
N ALA A 8 -4.47 4.84 10.32
CA ALA A 8 -4.45 6.22 9.85
C ALA A 8 -3.61 6.38 8.56
N HIS A 9 -2.44 5.75 8.48
CA HIS A 9 -1.63 5.74 7.27
C HIS A 9 -2.43 5.18 6.07
N ARG A 10 -3.13 4.05 6.26
CA ARG A 10 -3.98 3.41 5.24
C ARG A 10 -5.11 4.33 4.74
N SER A 11 -5.72 5.12 5.64
CA SER A 11 -6.83 6.00 5.27
C SER A 11 -6.46 7.06 4.22
N HIS A 12 -5.18 7.44 4.12
CA HIS A 12 -4.71 8.36 3.07
C HIS A 12 -4.85 7.82 1.64
N PHE A 13 -5.03 6.50 1.48
CA PHE A 13 -5.22 5.85 0.19
C PHE A 13 -6.70 5.81 -0.23
N GLU A 14 -7.64 6.11 0.66
CA GLU A 14 -9.07 5.96 0.41
C GLU A 14 -9.55 6.86 -0.73
N GLY A 15 -10.20 6.24 -1.71
CA GLY A 15 -10.70 6.91 -2.91
C GLY A 15 -9.62 7.28 -3.94
N LEU A 16 -8.35 6.97 -3.68
CA LEU A 16 -7.24 7.21 -4.62
C LEU A 16 -6.83 5.93 -5.35
N ILE A 17 -6.70 4.84 -4.60
CA ILE A 17 -6.35 3.52 -5.13
C ILE A 17 -7.38 2.49 -4.65
N THR A 18 -7.66 1.49 -5.49
CA THR A 18 -8.53 0.37 -5.14
C THR A 18 -7.74 -0.74 -4.46
N SER A 19 -6.46 -0.92 -4.82
CA SER A 19 -5.55 -1.88 -4.21
C SER A 19 -4.09 -1.51 -4.45
N PHE A 20 -3.20 -2.16 -3.69
CA PHE A 20 -1.75 -2.07 -3.85
C PHE A 20 -1.16 -3.49 -3.82
N PRO A 21 -1.41 -4.31 -4.86
CA PRO A 21 -0.99 -5.70 -4.90
C PRO A 21 0.53 -5.82 -4.86
N PHE A 22 1.01 -6.68 -3.97
CA PHE A 22 2.40 -7.10 -3.89
C PHE A 22 2.58 -8.41 -4.66
N GLN A 23 3.65 -8.50 -5.43
CA GLN A 23 4.07 -9.68 -6.15
C GLN A 23 5.43 -10.12 -5.63
N ALA A 24 5.44 -11.19 -4.83
CA ALA A 24 6.67 -11.75 -4.30
C ALA A 24 7.57 -12.24 -5.44
N LYS A 25 8.83 -11.79 -5.42
CA LYS A 25 9.93 -12.28 -6.25
C LYS A 25 10.65 -13.42 -5.56
N GLU A 26 10.83 -13.28 -4.25
CA GLU A 26 11.54 -14.26 -3.42
C GLU A 26 10.99 -14.21 -1.99
N ILE A 27 10.96 -15.38 -1.36
CA ILE A 27 10.59 -15.56 0.05
C ILE A 27 11.68 -16.44 0.67
N ILE A 28 12.29 -15.96 1.76
CA ILE A 28 13.35 -16.66 2.48
C ILE A 28 12.89 -16.83 3.92
N ASP A 29 12.78 -18.10 4.35
CA ASP A 29 12.41 -18.44 5.71
C ASP A 29 13.64 -18.55 6.61
N ASN A 30 13.57 -17.94 7.80
CA ASN A 30 14.55 -18.13 8.88
C ASN A 30 13.83 -18.65 10.14
N PRO A 31 13.62 -19.97 10.25
CA PRO A 31 12.84 -20.56 11.33
C PRO A 31 13.53 -20.47 12.70
N PHE A 32 14.86 -20.32 12.75
CA PHE A 32 15.61 -20.24 14.00
C PHE A 32 15.25 -19.02 14.86
N VAL A 33 14.75 -17.97 14.23
CA VAL A 33 14.35 -16.71 14.89
C VAL A 33 12.92 -16.29 14.51
N ASN A 34 12.10 -17.21 14.01
CA ASN A 34 10.72 -16.96 13.58
C ASN A 34 10.59 -15.75 12.63
N GLN A 35 11.43 -15.71 11.58
CA GLN A 35 11.44 -14.61 10.60
C GLN A 35 11.20 -15.09 9.19
N ILE A 36 10.60 -14.21 8.38
CA ILE A 36 10.49 -14.37 6.93
C ILE A 36 10.95 -13.08 6.27
N LEU A 37 11.86 -13.20 5.31
CA LEU A 37 12.22 -12.11 4.40
C LEU A 37 11.46 -12.27 3.09
N ILE A 38 10.81 -11.21 2.63
CA ILE A 38 10.03 -11.20 1.39
C ILE A 38 10.58 -10.08 0.51
N TRP A 39 11.12 -10.45 -0.65
CA TRP A 39 11.45 -9.50 -1.71
C TRP A 39 10.30 -9.47 -2.70
N THR A 40 9.77 -8.28 -2.99
CA THR A 40 8.53 -8.12 -3.75
C THR A 40 8.52 -6.83 -4.56
N THR A 41 7.69 -6.79 -5.59
CA THR A 41 7.32 -5.56 -6.28
C THR A 41 5.86 -5.22 -6.03
N ALA A 42 5.49 -3.95 -6.14
CA ALA A 42 4.10 -3.55 -6.02
C ALA A 42 3.76 -2.35 -6.91
N SER A 43 2.52 -2.35 -7.39
CA SER A 43 1.97 -1.28 -8.23
C SER A 43 0.58 -0.90 -7.72
N PRO A 44 0.27 0.39 -7.56
CA PRO A 44 -1.07 0.83 -7.21
C PRO A 44 -2.04 0.56 -8.35
N VAL A 45 -3.22 0.07 -8.00
CA VAL A 45 -4.37 0.08 -8.90
C VAL A 45 -5.14 1.36 -8.60
N TRP A 46 -5.02 2.35 -9.48
CA TRP A 46 -5.66 3.65 -9.30
C TRP A 46 -7.17 3.58 -9.51
N VAL A 47 -7.90 4.40 -8.76
CA VAL A 47 -9.31 4.67 -9.01
C VAL A 47 -9.43 5.42 -10.36
N PRO A 48 -10.29 5.00 -11.32
CA PRO A 48 -10.36 5.63 -12.64
C PRO A 48 -10.64 7.13 -12.59
N GLU A 49 -11.48 7.58 -11.66
CA GLU A 49 -11.86 8.98 -11.50
C GLU A 49 -10.66 9.89 -11.23
N VAL A 50 -9.62 9.39 -10.55
CA VAL A 50 -8.43 10.21 -10.23
C VAL A 50 -7.40 10.24 -11.35
N THR A 51 -7.52 9.37 -12.37
CA THR A 51 -6.58 9.31 -13.51
C THR A 51 -7.11 9.99 -14.76
N VAL A 52 -8.43 10.15 -14.88
CA VAL A 52 -9.12 10.76 -16.04
C VAL A 52 -9.05 12.29 -16.04
N ALA A 53 -8.83 12.93 -14.88
CA ALA A 53 -8.90 14.38 -14.74
C ALA A 53 -7.54 15.11 -14.93
N VAL A 54 -7.61 16.27 -15.59
CA VAL A 54 -6.62 17.39 -15.69
C VAL A 54 -5.24 17.09 -16.30
N ASN A 55 -4.68 15.88 -16.17
CA ASN A 55 -3.33 15.56 -16.65
C ASN A 55 -3.30 14.39 -17.64
N LYS A 56 -3.79 14.61 -18.87
CA LYS A 56 -3.74 13.61 -19.96
C LYS A 56 -2.33 13.11 -20.33
N GLY A 57 -1.27 13.77 -19.83
CA GLY A 57 0.13 13.38 -20.04
C GLY A 57 0.81 12.74 -18.82
N THR A 58 0.14 12.60 -17.67
CA THR A 58 0.75 11.93 -16.51
C THR A 58 0.81 10.43 -16.76
N GLY A 59 2.03 9.89 -16.87
CA GLY A 59 2.25 8.45 -16.78
C GLY A 59 1.91 7.97 -15.36
N TRP A 60 0.72 7.40 -15.19
CA TRP A 60 0.23 6.86 -13.90
C TRP A 60 0.88 5.53 -13.51
N SER A 61 1.72 4.97 -14.37
CA SER A 61 2.47 3.76 -14.06
C SER A 61 3.51 4.02 -12.98
N TYR A 62 3.56 3.09 -12.04
CA TYR A 62 4.59 3.00 -11.02
C TYR A 62 4.70 1.54 -10.59
N THR A 63 5.93 1.07 -10.44
CA THR A 63 6.26 -0.19 -9.79
C THR A 63 7.36 0.08 -8.80
N GLY A 64 7.08 -0.15 -7.53
CA GLY A 64 8.05 -0.09 -6.45
C GLY A 64 8.66 -1.45 -6.19
N GLU A 65 9.83 -1.45 -5.57
CA GLU A 65 10.51 -2.65 -5.09
C GLU A 65 10.70 -2.53 -3.57
N TYR A 66 10.38 -3.63 -2.88
CA TYR A 66 10.29 -3.68 -1.42
C TYR A 66 10.94 -4.96 -0.90
N ILE A 67 11.59 -4.85 0.25
CA ILE A 67 11.99 -5.99 1.06
C ILE A 67 11.32 -5.85 2.43
N PHE A 68 10.54 -6.84 2.81
CA PHE A 68 9.95 -6.94 4.14
C PHE A 68 10.71 -8.00 4.94
N LEU A 69 11.10 -7.67 6.16
CA LEU A 69 11.47 -8.65 7.17
C LEU A 69 10.35 -8.69 8.21
N LEU A 70 9.63 -9.80 8.23
CA LEU A 70 8.54 -10.08 9.16
C LEU A 70 9.08 -10.93 10.30
N THR A 71 8.90 -10.50 11.54
CA THR A 71 9.16 -11.30 12.75
C THR A 71 7.83 -11.68 13.37
N PHE A 72 7.67 -12.95 13.73
CA PHE A 72 6.45 -13.49 14.29
C PHE A 72 6.61 -13.77 15.78
N GLU A 73 5.51 -13.64 16.52
CA GLU A 73 5.44 -14.05 17.92
C GLU A 73 5.76 -15.56 18.06
N GLU A 74 6.29 -15.96 19.22
CA GLU A 74 6.48 -17.38 19.54
C GLU A 74 5.14 -18.09 19.78
N GLY A 75 5.08 -19.38 19.44
CA GLY A 75 3.87 -20.20 19.58
C GLY A 75 2.78 -19.87 18.55
N GLU A 76 1.58 -20.41 18.77
CA GLU A 76 0.37 -20.04 18.02
C GLU A 76 -0.45 -19.09 18.88
N SER A 77 -0.60 -17.83 18.44
CA SER A 77 -1.17 -16.75 19.27
C SER A 77 -2.46 -16.15 18.71
N GLY A 78 -2.87 -16.54 17.50
CA GLY A 78 -4.11 -16.09 16.87
C GLY A 78 -5.01 -17.24 16.42
N GLU A 79 -6.32 -17.06 16.56
CA GLU A 79 -7.34 -17.95 15.99
C GLU A 79 -8.26 -17.15 15.05
N HIS A 80 -8.51 -17.68 13.85
CA HIS A 80 -9.43 -17.08 12.89
C HIS A 80 -9.95 -18.17 11.94
N GLY A 81 -11.27 -18.28 11.81
CA GLY A 81 -11.89 -19.31 10.96
C GLY A 81 -11.55 -20.74 11.35
N GLY A 82 -11.35 -21.01 12.66
CA GLY A 82 -10.98 -22.34 13.17
C GLY A 82 -9.54 -22.76 12.87
N ARG A 83 -8.68 -21.83 12.46
CA ARG A 83 -7.24 -22.07 12.23
C ARG A 83 -6.42 -21.21 13.18
N SER A 84 -5.35 -21.82 13.68
CA SER A 84 -4.34 -21.13 14.44
C SER A 84 -3.29 -20.50 13.52
N PHE A 85 -2.78 -19.34 13.89
CA PHE A 85 -1.69 -18.67 13.18
C PHE A 85 -0.76 -17.96 14.15
N LYS A 86 0.49 -17.77 13.70
CA LYS A 86 1.44 -16.87 14.37
C LYS A 86 1.11 -15.43 13.99
N ARG A 87 1.02 -14.55 14.97
CA ARG A 87 0.87 -13.11 14.73
C ARG A 87 2.20 -12.49 14.36
N ILE A 88 2.17 -11.43 13.55
CA ILE A 88 3.35 -10.63 13.24
C ILE A 88 3.62 -9.72 14.44
N GLU A 89 4.79 -9.86 15.06
CA GLU A 89 5.28 -9.01 16.14
C GLU A 89 5.91 -7.73 15.58
N ARG A 90 6.66 -7.85 14.48
CA ARG A 90 7.43 -6.74 13.89
C ARG A 90 7.51 -6.82 12.38
N ILE A 91 7.41 -5.66 11.74
CA ILE A 91 7.65 -5.45 10.33
C ILE A 91 8.82 -4.47 10.18
N VAL A 92 9.85 -4.85 9.43
CA VAL A 92 10.87 -3.94 8.92
C VAL A 92 10.74 -3.89 7.41
N GLU A 93 10.59 -2.69 6.87
CA GLU A 93 10.39 -2.45 5.44
C GLU A 93 11.59 -1.67 4.88
N PHE A 94 12.14 -2.18 3.78
CA PHE A 94 13.07 -1.47 2.93
C PHE A 94 12.38 -1.22 1.59
N LEU A 95 12.47 0.00 1.09
CA LEU A 95 11.87 0.41 -0.17
C LEU A 95 12.87 1.22 -1.00
N ASP A 96 12.77 1.14 -2.32
CA ASP A 96 13.48 2.08 -3.20
C ASP A 96 12.94 3.51 -2.99
N ILE A 97 13.69 4.31 -2.26
CA ILE A 97 13.31 5.69 -1.93
C ILE A 97 13.23 6.58 -3.17
N LYS A 98 14.03 6.28 -4.21
CA LYS A 98 14.01 7.05 -5.46
C LYS A 98 12.71 6.78 -6.21
N GLY A 99 12.33 5.52 -6.37
CA GLY A 99 11.03 5.14 -6.90
C GLY A 99 9.88 5.69 -6.06
N THR A 100 9.98 5.66 -4.73
CA THR A 100 8.93 6.13 -3.83
C THR A 100 8.61 7.61 -3.97
N THR A 101 9.61 8.43 -4.35
CA THR A 101 9.37 9.85 -4.67
C THR A 101 8.35 9.99 -5.81
N ARG A 102 8.43 9.13 -6.83
CA ARG A 102 7.46 9.12 -7.93
C ARG A 102 6.06 8.72 -7.45
N LEU A 103 5.95 7.70 -6.60
CA LEU A 103 4.66 7.32 -6.03
C LEU A 103 4.02 8.47 -5.25
N GLN A 104 4.81 9.21 -4.46
CA GLN A 104 4.32 10.37 -3.71
C GLN A 104 3.80 11.49 -4.63
N GLU A 105 4.45 11.75 -5.77
CA GLU A 105 3.96 12.70 -6.77
C GLU A 105 2.61 12.27 -7.35
N LEU A 106 2.48 10.98 -7.71
CA LEU A 106 1.24 10.43 -8.24
C LEU A 106 0.11 10.50 -7.20
N MET A 107 0.39 10.20 -5.94
CA MET A 107 -0.58 10.32 -4.84
C MET A 107 -1.06 11.77 -4.66
N LYS A 108 -0.15 12.75 -4.75
CA LYS A 108 -0.50 14.18 -4.72
C LYS A 108 -1.36 14.58 -5.92
N ALA A 109 -1.04 14.10 -7.12
CA ALA A 109 -1.84 14.36 -8.32
C ALA A 109 -3.23 13.75 -8.21
N ALA A 110 -3.34 12.49 -7.76
CA ALA A 110 -4.60 11.80 -7.54
C ALA A 110 -5.48 12.54 -6.52
N SER A 111 -4.89 12.99 -5.41
CA SER A 111 -5.60 13.76 -4.38
C SER A 111 -6.20 15.06 -4.92
N LYS A 112 -5.42 15.80 -5.74
CA LYS A 112 -5.90 17.03 -6.39
C LYS A 112 -7.06 16.73 -7.35
N ASN A 113 -6.94 15.69 -8.16
CA ASN A 113 -7.99 15.28 -9.10
C ASN A 113 -9.28 14.87 -8.37
N LEU A 114 -9.17 14.14 -7.26
CA LEU A 114 -10.32 13.76 -6.45
C LEU A 114 -11.06 14.99 -5.89
N GLN A 115 -10.33 16.01 -5.44
CA GLN A 115 -10.93 17.26 -4.95
C GLN A 115 -11.68 18.01 -6.06
N VAL A 116 -11.05 18.19 -7.23
CA VAL A 116 -11.67 18.85 -8.39
C VAL A 116 -12.96 18.13 -8.81
N ASN A 117 -12.94 16.81 -8.87
CA ASN A 117 -14.12 16.01 -9.24
C ASN A 117 -15.25 16.10 -8.22
N LYS A 118 -14.94 16.22 -6.92
CA LYS A 118 -15.96 16.41 -5.87
C LYS A 118 -16.65 17.77 -6.00
N VAL A 119 -15.89 18.83 -6.28
CA VAL A 119 -16.44 20.18 -6.49
C VAL A 119 -17.28 20.24 -7.78
N GLY A 120 -16.77 19.71 -8.89
CA GLY A 120 -17.50 19.71 -10.17
C GLY A 120 -18.79 18.89 -10.19
N LYS A 121 -18.91 17.86 -9.34
CA LYS A 121 -20.17 17.11 -9.15
C LYS A 121 -21.19 17.85 -8.28
N GLN A 122 -20.78 18.78 -7.43
CA GLN A 122 -21.71 19.55 -6.60
C GLN A 122 -22.39 20.68 -7.37
N ASP A 123 -21.74 21.24 -8.39
CA ASP A 123 -22.28 22.34 -9.20
C ASP A 123 -23.27 21.90 -10.30
N THR A 124 -23.32 20.62 -10.66
CA THR A 124 -24.23 20.09 -11.70
C THR A 124 -25.58 19.58 -11.17
N THR A 125 -25.83 19.71 -9.86
CA THR A 125 -27.07 19.23 -9.20
C THR A 125 -28.00 20.37 -8.77
N LYS A 126 -27.97 21.52 -9.46
CA LYS A 126 -28.91 22.65 -9.25
C LYS A 126 -29.79 22.87 -10.46
#